data_AF-A0A7X9QGV9-F1
#
_entry.id   AF-A0A7X9QGV9-F1
#
_cell.length_a   1.000
_cell.length_b   1.000
_cell.length_c   1.000
_cell.angle_alpha   90.00
_cell.angle_beta   90.00
_cell.angle_gamma   90.00
#
_symmetry.space_group_name_H-M   'P 1'
#
loop_
_entity.id
_entity.type
_entity.pdbx_description
1 polymer ?
#
loop_
_entity_poly.entity_id
_entity_poly.type
_entity_poly.pdbx_seq_one_letter_code
_entity_poly.pdbx_strand_id
1 'polypeptide(L)'
;MNTLIAQIEKGKPFFEKISRNIYLRAIRDGFIAGMPVILFSSIFILIAYVPNSWGFHWSKGIENLLMTPYNYSMGILGFFVAGTTAKALTDSMNRQLEDTNQMNFISTMLASMVGFLIMAAEPAKEGGFLSGFMGTKGLLTAFIAAFITVNIYKVCVKNNVTIHMPEEVPPNISQVFKDLIPFTLSVVVLYALQLIVQQFLGVNVAESIGTLLAPLFSAADGYIGITFIFGAFAFFWFVGIHGPSIVEPAIAAITYANAEVNLNLLRAGEHADKILTSGTQMFIVTMGGTGATLVVPFMFMWLCKSKRNKAIGQASVVPTFFGVNEPILFGAPLVLNPVFFIPFILTPIVNVWLFKFFVDTLGMNSFTSNLPWVTPAPIGLLLGTNFQVLSFILAVLLIAVDIAIYYPFVKVYDEQILAEEASGKSGSDALKEKVAANFDTKKADAILENAGAADEKAADSSITGQTNVLVLCAGGGTSGLLANALNKAAAQYGAPVKAAAGSYGAHREILPQYQLVILAPQVASNYEDMKAETDKLGIKLAKTEGAQYINLTRDGQGALAFVEEQFKD
;
A
#
# COMPACT_ATOMS: atom_id res chain seq x y z
N MET A 1 -21.49 16.26 12.58
CA MET A 1 -20.05 16.05 12.31
C MET A 1 -19.33 15.39 13.49
N ASN A 2 -19.25 16.01 14.68
CA ASN A 2 -18.55 15.43 15.84
C ASN A 2 -19.12 14.06 16.29
N THR A 3 -20.43 13.86 16.21
CA THR A 3 -21.06 12.55 16.50
C THR A 3 -20.64 11.45 15.53
N LEU A 4 -20.49 11.78 14.24
CA LEU A 4 -20.05 10.82 13.21
C LEU A 4 -18.57 10.46 13.40
N ILE A 5 -17.73 11.46 13.70
CA ILE A 5 -16.33 11.25 14.07
C ILE A 5 -16.24 10.31 15.28
N ALA A 6 -17.01 10.57 16.35
CA ALA A 6 -17.05 9.71 17.53
C ALA A 6 -17.55 8.28 17.23
N GLN A 7 -18.47 8.10 16.28
CA GLN A 7 -18.91 6.77 15.84
C GLN A 7 -17.81 6.03 15.06
N ILE A 8 -17.07 6.74 14.20
CA ILE A 8 -15.92 6.17 13.47
C ILE A 8 -14.83 5.76 14.48
N GLU A 9 -14.56 6.58 15.50
CA GLU A 9 -13.62 6.26 16.57
C GLU A 9 -14.05 5.03 17.38
N LYS A 10 -15.36 4.85 17.64
CA LYS A 10 -15.89 3.63 18.28
C LYS A 10 -15.67 2.37 17.44
N GLY A 11 -15.62 2.51 16.11
CA GLY A 11 -15.32 1.41 15.17
C GLY A 11 -13.84 1.01 15.13
N LYS A 12 -12.94 1.80 15.71
CA LYS A 12 -11.49 1.59 15.68
C LYS A 12 -11.03 0.18 16.09
N PRO A 13 -11.55 -0.45 17.16
CA PRO A 13 -11.12 -1.82 17.55
C PRO A 13 -11.45 -2.87 16.49
N PHE A 14 -12.55 -2.70 15.76
CA PHE A 14 -12.92 -3.59 14.66
C PHE A 14 -11.98 -3.40 13.47
N PHE A 15 -11.67 -2.16 13.12
CA PHE A 15 -10.68 -1.82 12.09
C PHE A 15 -9.29 -2.39 12.41
N GLU A 16 -8.86 -2.26 13.67
CA GLU A 16 -7.61 -2.83 14.15
C GLU A 16 -7.62 -4.37 14.01
N LYS A 17 -8.72 -5.05 14.37
CA LYS A 17 -8.85 -6.51 14.23
C LYS A 17 -8.69 -6.97 12.78
N ILE A 18 -9.32 -6.28 11.83
CA ILE A 18 -9.18 -6.57 10.40
C ILE A 18 -7.73 -6.34 9.94
N SER A 19 -7.15 -5.19 10.32
CA SER A 19 -5.76 -4.84 9.95
C SER A 19 -4.70 -5.79 10.55
N ARG A 20 -5.04 -6.51 11.63
CA ARG A 20 -4.17 -7.51 12.26
C ARG A 20 -4.16 -8.86 11.54
N ASN A 21 -5.06 -9.10 10.59
CA ASN A 21 -5.05 -10.30 9.78
C ASN A 21 -3.75 -10.37 8.94
N ILE A 22 -3.01 -11.47 9.07
CA ILE A 22 -1.70 -11.64 8.43
C ILE A 22 -1.77 -11.61 6.89
N TYR A 23 -2.88 -12.05 6.29
CA TYR A 23 -3.06 -12.05 4.83
C TYR A 23 -3.32 -10.65 4.29
N LEU A 24 -4.24 -9.91 4.92
CA LEU A 24 -4.52 -8.53 4.54
C LEU A 24 -3.30 -7.64 4.76
N ARG A 25 -2.57 -7.88 5.85
CA ARG A 25 -1.29 -7.23 6.11
C ARG A 25 -0.27 -7.55 5.03
N ALA A 26 -0.13 -8.82 4.64
CA ALA A 26 0.81 -9.23 3.61
C ALA A 26 0.51 -8.57 2.26
N ILE A 27 -0.76 -8.46 1.86
CA ILE A 27 -1.15 -7.73 0.64
C ILE A 27 -0.70 -6.27 0.76
N ARG A 28 -1.08 -5.59 1.83
CA ARG A 28 -0.74 -4.19 2.06
C ARG A 28 0.77 -3.96 2.03
N ASP A 29 1.52 -4.75 2.79
CA ASP A 29 2.97 -4.62 2.90
C ASP A 29 3.66 -4.99 1.56
N GLY A 30 3.08 -5.93 0.80
CA GLY A 30 3.50 -6.27 -0.57
C GLY A 30 3.35 -5.10 -1.54
N PHE A 31 2.23 -4.37 -1.49
CA PHE A 31 2.05 -3.13 -2.27
C PHE A 31 2.97 -2.00 -1.83
N ILE A 32 3.19 -1.85 -0.52
CA ILE A 32 4.10 -0.84 0.03
C ILE A 32 5.51 -1.04 -0.56
N ALA A 33 5.97 -2.29 -0.65
CA ALA A 33 7.24 -2.61 -1.30
C ALA A 33 7.26 -2.28 -2.80
N GLY A 34 6.11 -2.32 -3.48
CA GLY A 34 5.95 -1.94 -4.89
C GLY A 34 5.78 -0.45 -5.17
N MET A 35 5.62 0.40 -4.13
CA MET A 35 5.38 1.84 -4.31
C MET A 35 6.39 2.57 -5.19
N PRO A 36 7.71 2.32 -5.11
CA PRO A 36 8.67 2.97 -6.00
C PRO A 36 8.38 2.72 -7.48
N VAL A 37 7.96 1.50 -7.83
CA VAL A 37 7.57 1.12 -9.20
C VAL A 37 6.34 1.90 -9.63
N ILE A 38 5.32 1.95 -8.76
CA ILE A 38 4.06 2.64 -9.02
C ILE A 38 4.30 4.13 -9.29
N LEU A 39 5.00 4.82 -8.37
CA LEU A 39 5.30 6.25 -8.49
C LEU A 39 6.15 6.60 -9.71
N PHE A 40 7.16 5.77 -10.00
CA PHE A 40 8.00 5.92 -11.19
C PHE A 40 7.16 5.84 -12.48
N SER A 41 6.26 4.87 -12.54
CA SER A 41 5.44 4.60 -13.75
C SER A 41 4.40 5.68 -13.99
N SER A 42 3.80 6.23 -12.93
CA SER A 42 2.80 7.30 -13.02
C SER A 42 3.35 8.52 -13.77
N ILE A 43 4.66 8.80 -13.70
CA ILE A 43 5.26 9.93 -14.43
C ILE A 43 5.20 9.68 -15.95
N PHE A 44 5.53 8.48 -16.41
CA PHE A 44 5.57 8.16 -17.84
C PHE A 44 4.19 8.14 -18.48
N ILE A 45 3.19 7.55 -17.80
CA ILE A 45 1.81 7.55 -18.30
C ILE A 45 1.24 8.96 -18.37
N LEU A 46 1.60 9.83 -17.41
CA LEU A 46 1.19 11.24 -17.45
C LEU A 46 1.81 11.96 -18.65
N ILE A 47 3.12 11.83 -18.88
CA ILE A 47 3.78 12.45 -20.04
C ILE A 47 3.21 11.92 -21.37
N ALA A 48 2.90 10.62 -21.44
CA ALA A 48 2.33 10.00 -22.62
C ALA A 48 0.92 10.49 -22.94
N TYR A 49 0.04 10.58 -21.94
CA TYR A 49 -1.38 10.75 -22.21
C TYR A 49 -1.99 12.09 -21.81
N VAL A 50 -1.46 12.79 -20.81
CA VAL A 50 -2.00 14.10 -20.39
C VAL A 50 -2.11 15.09 -21.57
N PRO A 51 -1.14 15.18 -22.51
CA PRO A 51 -1.27 16.05 -23.68
C PRO A 51 -2.52 15.79 -24.55
N ASN A 52 -3.05 14.57 -24.55
CA ASN A 52 -4.25 14.20 -25.32
C ASN A 52 -5.46 15.05 -24.90
N SER A 53 -5.54 15.50 -23.64
CA SER A 53 -6.62 16.37 -23.16
C SER A 53 -6.69 17.73 -23.87
N TRP A 54 -5.62 18.15 -24.54
CA TRP A 54 -5.58 19.38 -25.34
C TRP A 54 -5.42 19.11 -26.84
N GLY A 55 -5.77 17.90 -27.30
CA GLY A 55 -5.74 17.53 -28.73
C GLY A 55 -4.35 17.30 -29.31
N PHE A 56 -3.31 17.30 -28.47
CA PHE A 56 -1.97 16.93 -28.89
C PHE A 56 -1.76 15.44 -28.70
N HIS A 57 -1.33 14.76 -29.77
CA HIS A 57 -1.01 13.34 -29.75
C HIS A 57 0.43 13.13 -30.18
N TRP A 58 1.20 12.40 -29.36
CA TRP A 58 2.54 11.97 -29.74
C TRP A 58 2.49 11.10 -31.01
N SER A 59 3.59 11.07 -31.77
CA SER A 59 3.73 10.04 -32.79
C SER A 59 3.79 8.65 -32.12
N LYS A 60 3.32 7.60 -32.81
CA LYS A 60 3.34 6.23 -32.28
C LYS A 60 4.74 5.81 -31.77
N GLY A 61 5.81 6.28 -32.41
CA GLY A 61 7.18 6.01 -31.98
C GLY A 61 7.52 6.63 -30.63
N ILE A 62 7.10 7.89 -30.40
CA ILE A 62 7.32 8.59 -29.13
C ILE A 62 6.40 8.03 -28.05
N GLU A 63 5.12 7.77 -28.38
CA GLU A 63 4.20 7.13 -27.44
C GLU A 63 4.76 5.78 -26.96
N ASN A 64 5.23 4.93 -27.86
CA ASN A 64 5.85 3.65 -27.51
C ASN A 64 7.10 3.83 -26.64
N LEU A 65 7.94 4.82 -26.94
CA LEU A 65 9.12 5.16 -26.14
C LEU A 65 8.73 5.57 -24.71
N LEU A 66 7.70 6.41 -24.56
CA LEU A 66 7.19 6.85 -23.25
C LEU A 66 6.51 5.72 -22.49
N MET A 67 5.79 4.84 -23.19
CA MET A 67 5.07 3.72 -22.58
C MET A 67 5.96 2.51 -22.29
N THR A 68 7.16 2.43 -22.85
CA THR A 68 8.09 1.32 -22.59
C THR A 68 8.47 1.22 -21.10
N PRO A 69 8.92 2.30 -20.43
CA PRO A 69 9.13 2.27 -18.98
C PRO A 69 7.88 1.85 -18.21
N TYR A 70 6.70 2.37 -18.56
CA TYR A 70 5.43 2.01 -17.91
C TYR A 70 5.10 0.51 -18.06
N ASN A 71 5.28 -0.04 -19.27
CA ASN A 71 4.98 -1.45 -19.56
C ASN A 71 5.90 -2.41 -18.81
N TYR A 72 7.18 -2.06 -18.61
CA TYR A 72 8.13 -2.84 -17.83
C TYR A 72 8.09 -2.58 -16.32
N SER A 73 7.15 -1.78 -15.86
CA SER A 73 6.95 -1.46 -14.45
C SER A 73 5.50 -1.76 -14.05
N MET A 74 4.58 -0.80 -14.22
CA MET A 74 3.15 -1.01 -13.96
C MET A 74 2.52 -2.11 -14.81
N GLY A 75 2.97 -2.27 -16.06
CA GLY A 75 2.50 -3.34 -16.96
C GLY A 75 2.82 -4.75 -16.47
N ILE A 76 3.73 -4.89 -15.51
CA ILE A 76 4.07 -6.17 -14.85
C ILE A 76 3.94 -6.09 -13.32
N LEU A 77 3.17 -5.15 -12.79
CA LEU A 77 3.02 -4.95 -11.34
C LEU A 77 2.55 -6.23 -10.62
N GLY A 78 1.65 -7.00 -11.21
CA GLY A 78 1.14 -8.25 -10.62
C GLY A 78 2.26 -9.25 -10.33
N PHE A 79 3.29 -9.30 -11.20
CA PHE A 79 4.47 -10.14 -11.00
C PHE A 79 5.28 -9.70 -9.77
N PHE A 80 5.56 -8.40 -9.63
CA PHE A 80 6.27 -7.89 -8.44
C PHE A 80 5.45 -8.11 -7.17
N VAL A 81 4.16 -7.81 -7.21
CA VAL A 81 3.26 -7.90 -6.07
C VAL A 81 3.04 -9.35 -5.61
N ALA A 82 3.05 -10.33 -6.53
CA ALA A 82 3.02 -11.75 -6.17
C ALA A 82 4.21 -12.10 -5.26
N GLY A 83 5.41 -11.68 -5.68
CA GLY A 83 6.63 -11.91 -4.92
C GLY A 83 6.66 -11.17 -3.58
N THR A 84 6.40 -9.86 -3.58
CA THR A 84 6.49 -9.04 -2.36
C THR A 84 5.41 -9.41 -1.33
N THR A 85 4.22 -9.78 -1.79
CA THR A 85 3.13 -10.30 -0.92
C THR A 85 3.52 -11.64 -0.32
N ALA A 86 4.11 -12.55 -1.11
CA ALA A 86 4.59 -13.84 -0.60
C ALA A 86 5.68 -13.62 0.46
N LYS A 87 6.66 -12.74 0.20
CA LYS A 87 7.69 -12.37 1.16
C LYS A 87 7.10 -11.82 2.47
N ALA A 88 6.17 -10.87 2.39
CA ALA A 88 5.52 -10.28 3.57
C ALA A 88 4.69 -11.32 4.38
N LEU A 89 4.04 -12.26 3.68
CA LEU A 89 3.31 -13.35 4.33
C LEU A 89 4.26 -14.35 4.99
N THR A 90 5.38 -14.69 4.32
CA THR A 90 6.44 -15.54 4.86
C THR A 90 7.02 -14.95 6.13
N ASP A 91 7.38 -13.66 6.14
CA ASP A 91 7.88 -12.96 7.32
C ASP A 91 6.87 -12.97 8.47
N SER A 92 5.57 -12.91 8.16
CA SER A 92 4.51 -12.97 9.17
C SER A 92 4.32 -14.38 9.73
N MET A 93 4.45 -15.41 8.90
CA MET A 93 4.30 -16.81 9.28
C MET A 93 5.54 -17.39 9.97
N ASN A 94 6.75 -16.95 9.60
CA ASN A 94 8.00 -17.37 10.24
C ASN A 94 8.03 -17.02 11.73
N ARG A 95 7.31 -15.98 12.17
CA ARG A 95 7.14 -15.62 13.59
C ARG A 95 6.40 -16.69 14.40
N GLN A 96 5.74 -17.65 13.74
CA GLN A 96 5.02 -18.76 14.37
C GLN A 96 5.77 -20.08 14.22
N LEU A 97 6.91 -20.09 13.52
CA LEU A 97 7.75 -21.25 13.29
C LEU A 97 8.96 -21.19 14.23
N GLU A 98 9.62 -22.33 14.42
CA GLU A 98 10.86 -22.40 15.20
C GLU A 98 11.99 -21.63 14.51
N ASP A 99 12.84 -20.95 15.28
CA ASP A 99 13.95 -20.16 14.75
C ASP A 99 14.96 -20.98 13.95
N THR A 100 15.11 -22.26 14.30
CA THR A 100 15.98 -23.21 13.62
C THR A 100 15.36 -23.77 12.32
N ASN A 101 14.06 -23.53 12.11
CA ASN A 101 13.31 -24.12 11.00
C ASN A 101 12.33 -23.11 10.37
N GLN A 102 12.89 -22.05 9.78
CA GLN A 102 12.15 -21.00 9.10
C GLN A 102 12.05 -21.25 7.59
N MET A 103 11.00 -20.69 6.98
CA MET A 103 10.84 -20.66 5.53
C MET A 103 11.76 -19.60 4.92
N ASN A 104 12.39 -19.91 3.79
CA ASN A 104 13.16 -18.94 3.03
C ASN A 104 12.24 -18.00 2.25
N PHE A 105 12.26 -16.71 2.58
CA PHE A 105 11.42 -15.72 1.92
C PHE A 105 11.75 -15.57 0.43
N ILE A 106 13.01 -15.72 0.02
CA ILE A 106 13.42 -15.64 -1.39
C ILE A 106 12.79 -16.80 -2.16
N SER A 107 12.83 -18.01 -1.63
CA SER A 107 12.24 -19.20 -2.24
C SER A 107 10.73 -19.05 -2.40
N THR A 108 10.03 -18.58 -1.36
CA THR A 108 8.57 -18.31 -1.46
C THR A 108 8.22 -17.20 -2.44
N MET A 109 9.07 -16.16 -2.52
CA MET A 109 8.91 -15.06 -3.47
C MET A 109 9.02 -15.56 -4.91
N LEU A 110 10.09 -16.31 -5.22
CA LEU A 110 10.31 -16.87 -6.55
C LEU A 110 9.23 -17.88 -6.94
N ALA A 111 8.84 -18.78 -6.03
CA ALA A 111 7.78 -19.75 -6.27
C ALA A 111 6.44 -19.07 -6.59
N SER A 112 6.10 -18.01 -5.84
CA SER A 112 4.88 -17.24 -6.10
C SER A 112 4.93 -16.49 -7.42
N MET A 113 6.10 -15.96 -7.81
CA MET A 113 6.28 -15.26 -9.10
C MET A 113 6.16 -16.22 -10.28
N VAL A 114 6.76 -17.40 -10.19
CA VAL A 114 6.61 -18.47 -11.20
C VAL A 114 5.16 -18.94 -11.28
N GLY A 115 4.53 -19.19 -10.14
CA GLY A 115 3.12 -19.59 -10.07
C GLY A 115 2.17 -18.54 -10.64
N PHE A 116 2.44 -17.25 -10.39
CA PHE A 116 1.70 -16.15 -11.00
C PHE A 116 1.83 -16.15 -12.52
N LEU A 117 3.04 -16.29 -13.06
CA LEU A 117 3.24 -16.33 -14.51
C LEU A 117 2.49 -17.50 -15.16
N ILE A 118 2.49 -18.67 -14.53
CA ILE A 118 1.73 -19.83 -15.01
C ILE A 118 0.22 -19.55 -15.10
N MET A 119 -0.30 -18.77 -14.15
CA MET A 119 -1.74 -18.49 -14.03
C MET A 119 -2.22 -17.24 -14.79
N ALA A 120 -1.31 -16.35 -15.19
CA ALA A 120 -1.64 -15.04 -15.76
C ALA A 120 -1.00 -14.77 -17.14
N ALA A 121 0.12 -15.40 -17.45
CA ALA A 121 0.80 -15.18 -18.72
C ALA A 121 0.22 -16.12 -19.79
N GLU A 122 0.00 -15.60 -20.99
CA GLU A 122 -0.47 -16.40 -22.13
C GLU A 122 0.65 -16.61 -23.14
N PRO A 123 0.75 -17.78 -23.78
CA PRO A 123 1.75 -18.01 -24.81
C PRO A 123 1.49 -17.12 -26.04
N ALA A 124 2.52 -16.41 -26.49
CA ALA A 124 2.45 -15.63 -27.73
C ALA A 124 2.63 -16.54 -28.95
N LYS A 125 1.97 -16.20 -30.07
CA LYS A 125 2.00 -17.00 -31.31
C LYS A 125 3.42 -17.23 -31.87
N GLU A 126 4.32 -16.28 -31.67
CA GLU A 126 5.69 -16.29 -32.19
C GLU A 126 6.74 -16.71 -31.12
N GLY A 127 6.28 -17.22 -29.97
CA GLY A 127 7.13 -17.53 -28.82
C GLY A 127 7.17 -16.41 -27.78
N GLY A 128 7.48 -16.78 -26.54
CA GLY A 128 7.37 -15.88 -25.39
C GLY A 128 5.96 -15.84 -24.80
N PHE A 129 5.68 -14.80 -24.01
CA PHE A 129 4.42 -14.65 -23.30
C PHE A 129 3.84 -13.23 -23.42
N LEU A 130 2.51 -13.15 -23.44
CA LEU A 130 1.72 -11.91 -23.47
C LEU A 130 1.59 -11.33 -22.05
N SER A 131 1.69 -10.01 -21.93
CA SER A 131 1.65 -9.29 -20.65
C SER A 131 0.26 -8.81 -20.23
N GLY A 132 -0.81 -9.23 -20.92
CA GLY A 132 -2.17 -8.70 -20.76
C GLY A 132 -2.70 -8.76 -19.32
N PHE A 133 -2.35 -9.80 -18.56
CA PHE A 133 -2.72 -9.96 -17.15
C PHE A 133 -1.53 -9.85 -16.19
N MET A 134 -0.34 -9.47 -16.66
CA MET A 134 0.85 -9.37 -15.80
C MET A 134 0.87 -8.11 -14.93
N GLY A 135 0.11 -7.09 -15.30
CA GLY A 135 -0.01 -5.82 -14.59
C GLY A 135 -1.11 -5.83 -13.52
N THR A 136 -1.81 -4.70 -13.40
CA THR A 136 -2.88 -4.51 -12.41
C THR A 136 -4.05 -5.49 -12.56
N LYS A 137 -4.32 -5.95 -13.79
CA LYS A 137 -5.34 -6.96 -14.12
C LYS A 137 -5.12 -8.31 -13.41
N GLY A 138 -3.87 -8.68 -13.14
CA GLY A 138 -3.53 -9.97 -12.49
C GLY A 138 -3.37 -9.90 -10.98
N LEU A 139 -3.61 -8.75 -10.32
CA LEU A 139 -3.30 -8.59 -8.89
C LEU A 139 -4.01 -9.61 -8.00
N LEU A 140 -5.26 -9.99 -8.31
CA LEU A 140 -5.94 -11.03 -7.52
C LEU A 140 -5.25 -12.40 -7.67
N THR A 141 -4.84 -12.75 -8.89
CA THR A 141 -4.06 -13.96 -9.18
C THR A 141 -2.71 -13.93 -8.47
N ALA A 142 -2.09 -12.75 -8.34
CA ALA A 142 -0.86 -12.57 -7.58
C ALA A 142 -1.05 -12.91 -6.09
N PHE A 143 -2.18 -12.51 -5.48
CA PHE A 143 -2.49 -12.88 -4.09
C PHE A 143 -2.77 -14.37 -3.94
N ILE A 144 -3.51 -14.97 -4.89
CA ILE A 144 -3.76 -16.42 -4.91
C ILE A 144 -2.43 -17.18 -4.96
N ALA A 145 -1.52 -16.78 -5.86
CA ALA A 145 -0.18 -17.36 -5.97
C ALA A 145 0.59 -17.27 -4.65
N ALA A 146 0.62 -16.07 -4.04
CA ALA A 146 1.32 -15.83 -2.78
C ALA A 146 0.75 -16.66 -1.63
N PHE A 147 -0.58 -16.70 -1.50
CA PHE A 147 -1.25 -17.37 -0.40
C PHE A 147 -1.11 -18.88 -0.48
N ILE A 148 -1.30 -19.46 -1.65
CA ILE A 148 -1.13 -20.91 -1.86
C ILE A 148 0.32 -21.30 -1.62
N THR A 149 1.27 -20.58 -2.23
CA THR A 149 2.71 -20.86 -2.10
C THR A 149 3.15 -20.84 -0.64
N VAL A 150 2.89 -19.76 0.09
CA VAL A 150 3.39 -19.63 1.46
C VAL A 150 2.73 -20.62 2.43
N ASN A 151 1.45 -20.96 2.21
CA ASN A 151 0.80 -22.00 3.01
C ASN A 151 1.37 -23.39 2.75
N ILE A 152 1.69 -23.73 1.49
CA ILE A 152 2.36 -25.00 1.15
C ILE A 152 3.73 -25.05 1.80
N TYR A 153 4.52 -23.99 1.68
CA TYR A 153 5.82 -23.88 2.36
C TYR A 153 5.70 -24.07 3.88
N LYS A 154 4.71 -23.42 4.51
CA LYS A 154 4.48 -23.57 5.96
C LYS A 154 4.19 -25.02 6.33
N VAL A 155 3.35 -25.71 5.57
CA VAL A 155 3.02 -27.12 5.82
C VAL A 155 4.26 -28.00 5.61
N CYS A 156 5.03 -27.81 4.54
CA CYS A 156 6.23 -28.61 4.29
C CYS A 156 7.30 -28.40 5.36
N VAL A 157 7.60 -27.15 5.72
CA VAL A 157 8.61 -26.81 6.74
C VAL A 157 8.19 -27.33 8.11
N LYS A 158 6.92 -27.13 8.52
CA LYS A 158 6.42 -27.61 9.81
C LYS A 158 6.47 -29.14 9.94
N ASN A 159 6.28 -29.87 8.84
CA ASN A 159 6.28 -31.34 8.83
C ASN A 159 7.62 -31.94 8.38
N ASN A 160 8.68 -31.13 8.26
CA ASN A 160 10.01 -31.55 7.77
C ASN A 160 9.96 -32.28 6.41
N VAL A 161 9.01 -31.92 5.55
CA VAL A 161 8.88 -32.43 4.17
C VAL A 161 9.88 -31.68 3.29
N THR A 162 11.15 -32.06 3.41
CA THR A 162 12.29 -31.39 2.79
C THR A 162 13.37 -32.42 2.42
N ILE A 163 14.27 -32.05 1.51
CA ILE A 163 15.44 -32.88 1.21
C ILE A 163 16.50 -32.60 2.27
N HIS A 164 16.89 -33.64 3.01
CA HIS A 164 17.90 -33.56 4.05
C HIS A 164 19.28 -33.73 3.43
N MET A 165 20.16 -32.76 3.65
CA MET A 165 21.56 -32.83 3.23
C MET A 165 22.44 -33.28 4.41
N PRO A 166 23.54 -34.02 4.15
CA PRO A 166 24.55 -34.34 5.16
C PRO A 166 25.15 -33.08 5.82
N GLU A 167 25.69 -33.23 7.03
CA GLU A 167 26.28 -32.11 7.81
C GLU A 167 27.49 -31.48 7.12
N GLU A 168 28.16 -32.21 6.23
CA GLU A 168 29.32 -31.75 5.46
C GLU A 168 28.94 -30.71 4.38
N VAL A 169 27.64 -30.56 4.08
CA VAL A 169 27.15 -29.65 3.03
C VAL A 169 26.98 -28.23 3.59
N PRO A 170 27.55 -27.20 2.95
CA PRO A 170 27.39 -25.82 3.37
C PRO A 170 25.93 -25.41 3.59
N PRO A 171 25.60 -24.64 4.65
CA PRO A 171 24.22 -24.27 4.98
C PRO A 171 23.46 -23.60 3.83
N ASN A 172 24.15 -22.76 3.05
CA ASN A 172 23.55 -22.07 1.90
C ASN A 172 23.08 -23.04 0.80
N ILE A 173 23.80 -24.17 0.61
CA ILE A 173 23.44 -25.20 -0.36
C ILE A 173 22.33 -26.07 0.24
N SER A 174 22.46 -26.45 1.51
CA SER A 174 21.44 -27.24 2.23
C SER A 174 20.06 -26.57 2.18
N GLN A 175 20.01 -25.25 2.37
CA GLN A 175 18.75 -24.49 2.30
C GLN A 175 18.06 -24.57 0.92
N VAL A 176 18.82 -24.56 -0.18
CA VAL A 176 18.24 -24.66 -1.54
C VAL A 176 17.58 -26.03 -1.75
N PHE A 177 18.21 -27.12 -1.29
CA PHE A 177 17.63 -28.46 -1.36
C PHE A 177 16.43 -28.62 -0.42
N LYS A 178 16.50 -28.00 0.76
CA LYS A 178 15.37 -27.95 1.71
C LYS A 178 14.14 -27.30 1.09
N ASP A 179 14.33 -26.24 0.31
CA ASP A 179 13.26 -25.50 -0.37
C ASP A 179 12.73 -26.19 -1.64
N LEU A 180 13.43 -27.18 -2.21
CA LEU A 180 13.11 -27.77 -3.51
C LEU A 180 11.73 -28.46 -3.54
N ILE A 181 11.42 -29.26 -2.50
CA ILE A 181 10.11 -29.94 -2.40
C ILE A 181 8.97 -28.91 -2.20
N PRO A 182 9.03 -28.00 -1.21
CA PRO A 182 8.05 -26.92 -1.07
C PRO A 182 7.83 -26.10 -2.35
N PHE A 183 8.92 -25.74 -3.05
CA PHE A 183 8.88 -25.00 -4.32
C PHE A 183 8.11 -25.78 -5.37
N THR A 184 8.49 -27.04 -5.58
CA THR A 184 7.89 -27.92 -6.59
C THR A 184 6.41 -28.12 -6.32
N LEU A 185 6.03 -28.44 -5.07
CA LEU A 185 4.63 -28.63 -4.70
C LEU A 185 3.81 -27.35 -4.92
N SER A 186 4.35 -26.19 -4.57
CA SER A 186 3.68 -24.91 -4.80
C SER A 186 3.40 -24.67 -6.28
N VAL A 187 4.41 -24.82 -7.13
CA VAL A 187 4.28 -24.61 -8.58
C VAL A 187 3.34 -25.63 -9.21
N VAL A 188 3.43 -26.92 -8.82
CA VAL A 188 2.55 -27.97 -9.35
C VAL A 188 1.09 -27.72 -8.97
N VAL A 189 0.80 -27.31 -7.72
CA VAL A 189 -0.57 -27.01 -7.29
C VAL A 189 -1.13 -25.80 -8.06
N LEU A 190 -0.33 -24.75 -8.25
CA LEU A 190 -0.76 -23.58 -9.02
C LEU A 190 -0.97 -23.91 -10.51
N TYR A 191 -0.14 -24.78 -11.08
CA TYR A 191 -0.33 -25.26 -12.44
C TYR A 191 -1.57 -26.15 -12.56
N ALA A 192 -1.83 -27.03 -11.60
CA ALA A 192 -3.05 -27.82 -11.56
C ALA A 192 -4.30 -26.93 -11.48
N LEU A 193 -4.26 -25.86 -10.68
CA LEU A 193 -5.32 -24.86 -10.63
C LEU A 193 -5.54 -24.20 -12.00
N GLN A 194 -4.47 -23.78 -12.67
CA GLN A 194 -4.54 -23.23 -14.03
C GLN A 194 -5.18 -24.20 -15.02
N LEU A 195 -4.77 -25.47 -15.03
CA LEU A 195 -5.32 -26.50 -15.92
C LEU A 195 -6.81 -26.76 -15.66
N ILE A 196 -7.22 -26.79 -14.40
CA ILE A 196 -8.63 -26.93 -14.01
C ILE A 196 -9.43 -25.76 -14.58
N VAL A 197 -8.98 -24.53 -14.34
CA VAL A 197 -9.69 -23.33 -14.81
C VAL A 197 -9.77 -23.31 -16.34
N GLN A 198 -8.67 -23.62 -17.03
CA GLN A 198 -8.64 -23.69 -18.48
C GLN A 198 -9.61 -24.75 -19.03
N GLN A 199 -9.71 -25.91 -18.38
CA GLN A 199 -10.62 -26.98 -18.79
C GLN A 199 -12.10 -26.60 -18.64
N PHE A 200 -12.47 -25.89 -17.58
CA PHE A 200 -13.88 -25.55 -17.30
C PHE A 200 -14.34 -24.22 -17.91
N LEU A 201 -13.44 -23.23 -18.02
CA LEU A 201 -13.78 -21.86 -18.44
C LEU A 201 -13.10 -21.43 -19.75
N GLY A 202 -12.15 -22.21 -20.28
CA GLY A 202 -11.45 -21.90 -21.53
C GLY A 202 -10.47 -20.72 -21.45
N VAL A 203 -10.26 -20.16 -20.26
CA VAL A 203 -9.44 -18.97 -20.02
C VAL A 203 -8.41 -19.23 -18.92
N ASN A 204 -7.45 -18.33 -18.75
CA ASN A 204 -6.49 -18.41 -17.65
C ASN A 204 -7.11 -17.98 -16.31
N VAL A 205 -6.44 -18.27 -15.17
CA VAL A 205 -6.97 -17.94 -13.83
C VAL A 205 -7.19 -16.43 -13.68
N ALA A 206 -6.29 -15.59 -14.19
CA ALA A 206 -6.45 -14.13 -14.11
C ALA A 206 -7.68 -13.60 -14.86
N GLU A 207 -7.94 -14.13 -16.05
CA GLU A 207 -9.13 -13.79 -16.84
C GLU A 207 -10.41 -14.35 -16.23
N SER A 208 -10.35 -15.56 -15.66
CA SER A 208 -11.51 -16.28 -15.12
C SER A 208 -12.26 -15.48 -14.06
N ILE A 209 -11.55 -14.68 -13.27
CA ILE A 209 -12.13 -13.80 -12.25
C ILE A 209 -13.09 -12.79 -12.89
N GLY A 210 -12.65 -12.12 -13.97
CA GLY A 210 -13.50 -11.17 -14.70
C GLY A 210 -14.67 -11.87 -15.37
N THR A 211 -14.43 -13.02 -16.00
CA THR A 211 -15.47 -13.81 -16.70
C THR A 211 -16.57 -14.28 -15.75
N LEU A 212 -16.22 -14.76 -14.56
CA LEU A 212 -17.20 -15.22 -13.56
C LEU A 212 -18.00 -14.08 -12.94
N LEU A 213 -17.42 -12.88 -12.88
CA LEU A 213 -18.07 -11.68 -12.34
C LEU A 213 -18.85 -10.90 -13.39
N ALA A 214 -18.59 -11.09 -14.68
CA ALA A 214 -19.25 -10.35 -15.76
C ALA A 214 -20.80 -10.40 -15.72
N PRO A 215 -21.46 -11.55 -15.43
CA PRO A 215 -22.91 -11.61 -15.29
C PRO A 215 -23.48 -10.76 -14.14
N LEU A 216 -22.66 -10.43 -13.13
CA LEU A 216 -23.07 -9.55 -12.03
C LEU A 216 -23.22 -8.10 -12.50
N PHE A 217 -22.49 -7.72 -13.55
CA PHE A 217 -22.43 -6.36 -14.08
C PHE A 217 -23.28 -6.14 -15.33
N SER A 218 -23.98 -7.17 -15.81
CA SER A 218 -24.88 -7.08 -16.97
C SER A 218 -26.26 -6.45 -16.63
N ALA A 219 -26.42 -5.87 -15.43
CA ALA A 219 -27.71 -5.43 -14.89
C ALA A 219 -27.94 -3.89 -14.93
N ALA A 220 -28.97 -3.51 -15.71
CA ALA A 220 -29.86 -2.32 -15.74
C ALA A 220 -29.36 -0.90 -15.33
N ASP A 221 -29.69 0.07 -16.18
CA ASP A 221 -29.57 1.56 -16.04
C ASP A 221 -30.29 2.19 -14.81
N GLY A 222 -30.81 1.37 -13.89
CA GLY A 222 -31.48 1.80 -12.67
C GLY A 222 -30.51 2.11 -11.53
N TYR A 223 -30.99 2.83 -10.50
CA TYR A 223 -30.20 3.20 -9.32
C TYR A 223 -29.50 2.00 -8.66
N ILE A 224 -30.17 0.85 -8.58
CA ILE A 224 -29.59 -0.36 -8.00
C ILE A 224 -28.45 -0.90 -8.88
N GLY A 225 -28.64 -0.97 -10.19
CA GLY A 225 -27.63 -1.49 -11.12
C GLY A 225 -26.36 -0.64 -11.13
N ILE A 226 -26.49 0.68 -11.26
CA ILE A 226 -25.34 1.60 -11.21
C ILE A 226 -24.63 1.59 -9.84
N THR A 227 -25.37 1.34 -8.75
CA THR A 227 -24.78 1.17 -7.41
C THR A 227 -23.88 -0.06 -7.37
N PHE A 228 -24.34 -1.20 -7.88
CA PHE A 228 -23.54 -2.41 -7.91
C PHE A 228 -22.33 -2.27 -8.84
N ILE A 229 -22.52 -1.72 -10.04
CA ILE A 229 -21.43 -1.51 -11.01
C ILE A 229 -20.35 -0.61 -10.40
N PHE A 230 -20.70 0.62 -10.03
CA PHE A 230 -19.71 1.61 -9.60
C PHE A 230 -19.26 1.44 -8.14
N GLY A 231 -20.10 0.84 -7.29
CA GLY A 231 -19.68 0.36 -5.98
C GLY A 231 -18.65 -0.76 -6.10
N ALA A 232 -18.76 -1.65 -7.09
CA ALA A 232 -17.77 -2.70 -7.32
C ALA A 232 -16.40 -2.15 -7.78
N PHE A 233 -16.37 -1.09 -8.59
CA PHE A 233 -15.12 -0.40 -8.94
C PHE A 233 -14.35 0.00 -7.67
N ALA A 234 -15.02 0.70 -6.76
CA ALA A 234 -14.41 1.14 -5.51
C ALA A 234 -14.12 -0.01 -4.56
N PHE A 235 -15.02 -0.98 -4.44
CA PHE A 235 -14.84 -2.13 -3.55
C PHE A 235 -13.62 -2.96 -3.95
N PHE A 236 -13.47 -3.32 -5.23
CA PHE A 236 -12.32 -4.08 -5.69
C PHE A 236 -11.02 -3.31 -5.44
N TRP A 237 -10.98 -2.02 -5.77
CA TRP A 237 -9.79 -1.19 -5.51
C TRP A 237 -9.46 -1.11 -4.03
N PHE A 238 -10.48 -0.99 -3.18
CA PHE A 238 -10.29 -0.96 -1.74
C PHE A 238 -9.62 -2.25 -1.24
N VAL A 239 -9.98 -3.42 -1.77
CA VAL A 239 -9.37 -4.70 -1.39
C VAL A 239 -8.04 -4.99 -2.10
N GLY A 240 -7.52 -4.04 -2.88
CA GLY A 240 -6.24 -4.16 -3.58
C GLY A 240 -6.32 -4.78 -4.98
N ILE A 241 -7.52 -4.83 -5.57
CA ILE A 241 -7.76 -5.33 -6.93
C ILE A 241 -8.13 -4.14 -7.82
N HIS A 242 -7.50 -3.95 -8.98
CA HIS A 242 -7.81 -2.80 -9.82
C HIS A 242 -9.25 -2.84 -10.36
N GLY A 243 -10.17 -2.11 -9.71
CA GLY A 243 -11.62 -2.17 -9.96
C GLY A 243 -12.04 -1.98 -11.41
N PRO A 244 -11.60 -0.93 -12.13
CA PRO A 244 -11.87 -0.79 -13.55
C PRO A 244 -11.46 -2.00 -14.38
N SER A 245 -10.36 -2.66 -14.02
CA SER A 245 -9.88 -3.82 -14.77
C SER A 245 -10.78 -5.05 -14.65
N ILE A 246 -11.57 -5.14 -13.58
CA ILE A 246 -12.52 -6.23 -13.36
C ILE A 246 -13.89 -5.89 -13.95
N VAL A 247 -14.36 -4.66 -13.73
CA VAL A 247 -15.74 -4.28 -14.04
C VAL A 247 -15.87 -3.73 -15.46
N GLU A 248 -14.92 -2.93 -15.95
CA GLU A 248 -15.00 -2.27 -17.26
C GLU A 248 -15.16 -3.26 -18.42
N PRO A 249 -14.45 -4.41 -18.50
CA PRO A 249 -14.66 -5.36 -19.59
C PRO A 249 -16.10 -5.85 -19.73
N ALA A 250 -16.85 -5.93 -18.62
CA ALA A 250 -18.24 -6.36 -18.62
C ALA A 250 -19.22 -5.28 -19.12
N ILE A 251 -18.83 -4.00 -19.03
CA ILE A 251 -19.70 -2.85 -19.36
C ILE A 251 -19.15 -1.97 -20.50
N ALA A 252 -17.97 -2.26 -21.05
CA ALA A 252 -17.31 -1.42 -22.05
C ALA A 252 -18.18 -1.26 -23.30
N ALA A 253 -18.72 -2.35 -23.85
CA ALA A 253 -19.53 -2.30 -25.06
C ALA A 253 -20.75 -1.37 -24.92
N ILE A 254 -21.46 -1.48 -23.78
CA ILE A 254 -22.64 -0.66 -23.52
C ILE A 254 -22.29 0.80 -23.21
N THR A 255 -21.21 1.05 -22.47
CA THR A 255 -20.80 2.42 -22.09
C THR A 255 -20.36 3.26 -23.29
N TYR A 256 -19.65 2.67 -24.26
CA TYR A 256 -19.28 3.37 -25.49
C TYR A 256 -20.47 3.54 -26.44
N ALA A 257 -21.31 2.51 -26.59
CA ALA A 257 -22.51 2.59 -27.44
C ALA A 257 -23.52 3.65 -26.93
N ASN A 258 -23.71 3.74 -25.61
CA ASN A 258 -24.65 4.70 -25.02
C ASN A 258 -24.25 6.16 -25.26
N ALA A 259 -22.94 6.47 -25.31
CA ALA A 259 -22.49 7.83 -25.64
C ALA A 259 -22.88 8.22 -27.08
N GLU A 260 -22.81 7.28 -28.02
CA GLU A 260 -23.25 7.48 -29.40
C GLU A 260 -24.78 7.59 -29.52
N VAL A 261 -25.51 6.74 -28.78
CA VAL A 261 -26.98 6.83 -28.68
C VAL A 261 -27.41 8.22 -28.19
N ASN A 262 -26.81 8.71 -27.11
CA ASN A 262 -27.05 10.05 -26.59
C ASN A 262 -26.78 11.15 -27.60
N LEU A 263 -25.68 11.04 -28.37
CA LEU A 263 -25.36 12.01 -29.41
C LEU A 263 -26.44 12.06 -30.50
N ASN A 264 -26.98 10.89 -30.90
CA ASN A 264 -28.03 10.80 -31.90
C ASN A 264 -29.37 11.33 -31.37
N LEU A 265 -29.73 11.05 -30.11
CA LEU A 265 -30.90 11.63 -29.45
C LEU A 265 -30.80 13.17 -29.44
N LEU A 266 -29.66 13.71 -29.01
CA LEU A 266 -29.45 15.16 -28.97
C LEU A 266 -29.54 15.80 -30.37
N ARG A 267 -29.00 15.14 -31.40
CA ARG A 267 -29.12 15.59 -32.80
C ARG A 267 -30.56 15.58 -33.32
N ALA A 268 -31.38 14.66 -32.83
CA ALA A 268 -32.81 14.60 -33.13
C ALA A 268 -33.64 15.61 -32.32
N GLY A 269 -33.02 16.39 -31.42
CA GLY A 269 -33.72 17.29 -30.52
C GLY A 269 -34.39 16.59 -29.34
N GLU A 270 -34.02 15.33 -29.07
CA GLU A 270 -34.52 14.52 -27.97
C GLU A 270 -33.58 14.59 -26.74
N HIS A 271 -34.09 14.15 -25.59
CA HIS A 271 -33.35 14.12 -24.34
C HIS A 271 -32.34 12.96 -24.32
N ALA A 272 -31.06 13.26 -24.11
CA ALA A 272 -30.01 12.26 -23.97
C ALA A 272 -30.02 11.65 -22.56
N ASP A 273 -30.73 10.55 -22.40
CA ASP A 273 -31.09 9.95 -21.11
C ASP A 273 -30.17 8.80 -20.66
N LYS A 274 -29.27 8.30 -21.53
CA LYS A 274 -28.43 7.15 -21.18
C LYS A 274 -27.31 7.57 -20.25
N ILE A 275 -27.39 7.17 -18.99
CA ILE A 275 -26.41 7.55 -17.97
C ILE A 275 -25.19 6.63 -17.96
N LEU A 276 -25.31 5.36 -18.35
CA LEU A 276 -24.19 4.44 -18.32
C LEU A 276 -23.30 4.69 -19.55
N THR A 277 -22.36 5.60 -19.41
CA THR A 277 -21.40 6.00 -20.46
C THR A 277 -19.96 5.96 -19.94
N SER A 278 -18.99 5.98 -20.83
CA SER A 278 -17.56 6.10 -20.47
C SER A 278 -17.29 7.39 -19.67
N GLY A 279 -17.91 8.51 -20.06
CA GLY A 279 -17.79 9.80 -19.37
C GLY A 279 -18.33 9.77 -17.94
N THR A 280 -19.42 9.05 -17.71
CA THR A 280 -19.96 8.82 -16.36
C THR A 280 -18.97 8.07 -15.48
N GLN A 281 -18.35 7.00 -16.01
CA GLN A 281 -17.29 6.30 -15.29
C GLN A 281 -16.15 7.27 -14.97
N MET A 282 -15.56 7.91 -15.98
CA MET A 282 -14.30 8.65 -15.86
C MET A 282 -14.42 9.96 -15.07
N PHE A 283 -15.49 10.73 -15.29
CA PHE A 283 -15.59 12.12 -14.82
C PHE A 283 -16.60 12.35 -13.69
N ILE A 284 -17.45 11.36 -13.40
CA ILE A 284 -18.39 11.41 -12.27
C ILE A 284 -17.96 10.44 -11.18
N VAL A 285 -17.87 9.16 -11.52
CA VAL A 285 -17.69 8.06 -10.56
C VAL A 285 -16.24 7.96 -10.10
N THR A 286 -15.31 7.99 -11.04
CA THR A 286 -13.87 7.95 -10.75
C THR A 286 -13.28 9.36 -10.83
N MET A 287 -13.98 10.34 -10.27
CA MET A 287 -13.53 11.73 -10.26
C MET A 287 -12.16 11.84 -9.55
N GLY A 288 -11.12 12.13 -10.33
CA GLY A 288 -9.73 12.10 -9.86
C GLY A 288 -9.23 10.70 -9.47
N GLY A 289 -9.71 9.66 -10.14
CA GLY A 289 -9.35 8.25 -9.94
C GLY A 289 -10.40 7.44 -9.17
N THR A 290 -10.13 6.15 -8.95
CA THR A 290 -11.11 5.26 -8.30
C THR A 290 -11.37 5.68 -6.86
N GLY A 291 -12.65 5.70 -6.47
CA GLY A 291 -13.10 6.18 -5.17
C GLY A 291 -13.51 7.66 -5.14
N ALA A 292 -13.54 8.33 -6.30
CA ALA A 292 -13.79 9.77 -6.41
C ALA A 292 -12.81 10.58 -5.53
N THR A 293 -11.52 10.27 -5.65
CA THR A 293 -10.48 10.78 -4.75
C THR A 293 -9.97 12.17 -5.08
N LEU A 294 -10.51 12.87 -6.10
CA LEU A 294 -10.02 14.18 -6.54
C LEU A 294 -9.74 15.13 -5.37
N VAL A 295 -10.68 15.21 -4.42
CA VAL A 295 -10.61 16.14 -3.28
C VAL A 295 -9.65 15.68 -2.17
N VAL A 296 -9.30 14.39 -2.11
CA VAL A 296 -8.56 13.80 -0.99
C VAL A 296 -7.12 14.34 -0.88
N PRO A 297 -6.30 14.38 -1.95
CA PRO A 297 -4.97 14.98 -1.89
C PRO A 297 -4.99 16.46 -1.48
N PHE A 298 -5.99 17.22 -1.91
CA PHE A 298 -6.14 18.63 -1.53
C PHE A 298 -6.46 18.76 -0.04
N MET A 299 -7.34 17.92 0.51
CA MET A 299 -7.59 17.89 1.94
C MET A 299 -6.34 17.46 2.73
N PHE A 300 -5.56 16.50 2.23
CA PHE A 300 -4.28 16.12 2.82
C PHE A 300 -3.26 17.28 2.81
N MET A 301 -3.21 18.04 1.72
CA MET A 301 -2.29 19.16 1.57
C MET A 301 -2.68 20.36 2.46
N TRP A 302 -3.97 20.70 2.53
CA TRP A 302 -4.44 21.93 3.17
C TRP A 302 -5.02 21.77 4.58
N LEU A 303 -5.69 20.64 4.86
CA LEU A 303 -6.47 20.46 6.10
C LEU A 303 -5.76 19.59 7.13
N CYS A 304 -4.97 18.61 6.70
CA CYS A 304 -4.20 17.75 7.60
C CYS A 304 -3.15 18.55 8.38
N LYS A 305 -2.84 18.10 9.59
CA LYS A 305 -1.82 18.65 10.48
C LYS A 305 -0.55 17.81 10.48
N SER A 306 -0.66 16.49 10.25
CA SER A 306 0.49 15.59 10.13
C SER A 306 1.43 16.04 9.01
N LYS A 307 2.74 16.02 9.29
CA LYS A 307 3.76 16.34 8.27
C LYS A 307 3.77 15.29 7.16
N ARG A 308 3.61 14.01 7.52
CA ARG A 308 3.52 12.88 6.59
C ARG A 308 2.35 13.04 5.63
N ASN A 309 1.16 13.27 6.15
CA ASN A 309 -0.05 13.41 5.34
C ASN A 309 0.02 14.63 4.41
N LYS A 310 0.55 15.77 4.89
CA LYS A 310 0.78 16.95 4.04
C LYS A 310 1.70 16.65 2.86
N ALA A 311 2.83 15.99 3.12
CA ALA A 311 3.79 15.64 2.07
C ALA A 311 3.18 14.69 1.03
N ILE A 312 2.42 13.68 1.48
CA ILE A 312 1.70 12.76 0.58
C ILE A 312 0.66 13.52 -0.26
N GLY A 313 -0.13 14.41 0.36
CA GLY A 313 -1.11 15.24 -0.33
C GLY A 313 -0.45 16.06 -1.44
N GLN A 314 0.64 16.78 -1.12
CA GLN A 314 1.39 17.59 -2.08
C GLN A 314 1.91 16.78 -3.27
N ALA A 315 2.46 15.60 -3.01
CA ALA A 315 2.97 14.72 -4.07
C ALA A 315 1.85 14.13 -4.95
N SER A 316 0.63 14.03 -4.42
CA SER A 316 -0.48 13.32 -5.09
C SER A 316 -1.47 14.22 -5.81
N VAL A 317 -1.49 15.53 -5.53
CA VAL A 317 -2.45 16.48 -6.13
C VAL A 317 -2.40 16.48 -7.65
N VAL A 318 -1.20 16.63 -8.24
CA VAL A 318 -1.07 16.75 -9.70
C VAL A 318 -1.49 15.45 -10.41
N PRO A 319 -0.97 14.25 -10.05
CA PRO A 319 -1.42 13.01 -10.67
C PRO A 319 -2.94 12.78 -10.55
N THR A 320 -3.49 13.01 -9.35
CA THR A 320 -4.92 12.78 -9.07
C THR A 320 -5.80 13.71 -9.90
N PHE A 321 -5.34 14.95 -10.15
CA PHE A 321 -6.05 15.90 -11.00
C PHE A 321 -6.23 15.39 -12.44
N PHE A 322 -5.32 14.54 -12.93
CA PHE A 322 -5.38 13.87 -14.23
C PHE A 322 -5.87 12.42 -14.14
N GLY A 323 -6.59 12.06 -13.06
CA GLY A 323 -7.18 10.72 -12.89
C GLY A 323 -6.20 9.62 -12.47
N VAL A 324 -4.92 9.94 -12.23
CA VAL A 324 -3.87 9.00 -11.78
C VAL A 324 -3.74 9.12 -10.26
N ASN A 325 -4.48 8.31 -9.51
CA ASN A 325 -4.60 8.45 -8.05
C ASN A 325 -3.79 7.43 -7.24
N GLU A 326 -2.98 6.59 -7.89
CA GLU A 326 -2.12 5.64 -7.21
C GLU A 326 -1.22 6.27 -6.13
N PRO A 327 -0.63 7.47 -6.33
CA PRO A 327 0.16 8.13 -5.29
C PRO A 327 -0.60 8.35 -3.98
N ILE A 328 -1.89 8.72 -4.03
CA ILE A 328 -2.70 8.88 -2.80
C ILE A 328 -3.20 7.53 -2.29
N LEU A 329 -3.61 6.63 -3.18
CA LEU A 329 -4.13 5.31 -2.81
C LEU A 329 -3.12 4.49 -2.02
N PHE A 330 -1.85 4.53 -2.40
CA PHE A 330 -0.79 3.78 -1.75
C PHE A 330 0.05 4.60 -0.78
N GLY A 331 0.26 5.90 -1.06
CA GLY A 331 1.05 6.78 -0.18
C GLY A 331 0.37 7.07 1.15
N ALA A 332 -0.95 7.35 1.15
CA ALA A 332 -1.76 7.57 2.35
C ALA A 332 -2.45 6.28 2.86
N PRO A 333 -1.91 5.11 2.47
CA PRO A 333 -2.63 3.87 2.17
C PRO A 333 -4.15 3.97 2.37
N LEU A 334 -4.88 4.47 1.37
CA LEU A 334 -6.36 4.40 1.38
C LEU A 334 -6.83 2.96 1.14
N VAL A 335 -6.10 2.24 0.28
CA VAL A 335 -6.33 0.83 -0.02
C VAL A 335 -6.11 0.00 1.25
N LEU A 336 -7.05 -0.92 1.53
CA LEU A 336 -7.08 -1.77 2.71
C LEU A 336 -7.10 -1.04 4.06
N ASN A 337 -7.26 0.29 4.08
CA ASN A 337 -7.38 1.05 5.31
C ASN A 337 -8.83 1.17 5.73
N PRO A 338 -9.26 0.51 6.82
CA PRO A 338 -10.67 0.44 7.17
C PRO A 338 -11.30 1.81 7.48
N VAL A 339 -10.50 2.82 7.86
CA VAL A 339 -10.99 4.20 8.06
C VAL A 339 -11.58 4.74 6.77
N PHE A 340 -10.97 4.44 5.63
CA PHE A 340 -11.42 4.93 4.33
C PHE A 340 -12.41 4.00 3.61
N PHE A 341 -12.74 2.82 4.16
CA PHE A 341 -13.66 1.87 3.51
C PHE A 341 -14.99 2.49 3.09
N ILE A 342 -15.64 3.18 4.04
CA ILE A 342 -16.95 3.80 3.83
C ILE A 342 -16.86 4.92 2.78
N PRO A 343 -16.05 5.99 2.96
CA PRO A 343 -16.04 7.09 2.00
C PRO A 343 -15.54 6.64 0.62
N PHE A 344 -14.62 5.67 0.54
CA PHE A 344 -14.09 5.19 -0.73
C PHE A 344 -15.15 4.52 -1.61
N ILE A 345 -16.07 3.76 -1.00
CA ILE A 345 -17.15 3.07 -1.73
C ILE A 345 -18.39 3.97 -1.89
N LEU A 346 -18.72 4.75 -0.86
CA LEU A 346 -19.93 5.56 -0.84
C LEU A 346 -19.86 6.74 -1.81
N THR A 347 -18.71 7.41 -1.91
CA THR A 347 -18.59 8.64 -2.71
C THR A 347 -18.91 8.41 -4.19
N PRO A 348 -18.34 7.39 -4.87
CA PRO A 348 -18.69 7.09 -6.26
C PRO A 348 -20.18 6.76 -6.48
N ILE A 349 -20.81 6.07 -5.51
CA ILE A 349 -22.24 5.72 -5.55
C ILE A 349 -23.10 6.99 -5.45
N VAL A 350 -22.77 7.87 -4.50
CA VAL A 350 -23.50 9.14 -4.34
C VAL A 350 -23.33 10.01 -5.59
N ASN A 351 -22.13 10.05 -6.18
CA ASN A 351 -21.87 10.85 -7.38
C ASN A 351 -22.70 10.37 -8.57
N VAL A 352 -22.78 9.05 -8.81
CA VAL A 352 -23.62 8.54 -9.90
C VAL A 352 -25.11 8.73 -9.63
N TRP A 353 -25.55 8.66 -8.37
CA TRP A 353 -26.96 8.95 -8.02
C TRP A 353 -27.31 10.41 -8.28
N LEU A 354 -26.44 11.34 -7.90
CA LEU A 354 -26.63 12.76 -8.19
C LEU A 354 -26.64 13.02 -9.69
N PHE A 355 -25.70 12.42 -10.44
CA PHE A 355 -25.70 12.53 -11.90
C PHE A 355 -27.00 12.00 -12.52
N LYS A 356 -27.46 10.81 -12.11
CA LYS A 356 -28.72 10.23 -12.57
C LYS A 356 -29.92 11.12 -12.24
N PHE A 357 -29.98 11.70 -11.05
CA PHE A 357 -31.04 12.64 -10.68
C PHE A 357 -31.04 13.88 -11.58
N PHE A 358 -29.88 14.44 -11.88
CA PHE A 358 -29.77 15.57 -12.80
C PHE A 358 -30.24 15.21 -14.22
N VAL A 359 -29.90 14.02 -14.71
CA VAL A 359 -30.31 13.57 -16.05
C VAL A 359 -31.81 13.26 -16.11
N ASP A 360 -32.30 12.42 -15.21
CA ASP A 360 -33.67 11.89 -15.28
C ASP A 360 -34.72 12.91 -14.80
N THR A 361 -34.39 13.70 -13.78
CA THR A 361 -35.37 14.55 -13.08
C THR A 361 -35.24 16.03 -13.43
N LEU A 362 -34.01 16.54 -13.57
CA LEU A 362 -33.77 17.95 -13.90
C LEU A 362 -33.65 18.21 -15.41
N GLY A 363 -33.68 17.15 -16.24
CA GLY A 363 -33.60 17.26 -17.70
C GLY A 363 -32.22 17.65 -18.22
N MET A 364 -31.14 17.36 -17.47
CA MET A 364 -29.78 17.53 -17.97
C MET A 364 -29.44 16.45 -19.00
N ASN A 365 -28.95 16.80 -20.19
CA ASN A 365 -28.49 15.78 -21.14
C ASN A 365 -27.23 15.08 -20.60
N SER A 366 -27.19 13.75 -20.73
CA SER A 366 -26.03 12.92 -20.37
C SER A 366 -24.86 13.12 -21.34
N PHE A 367 -23.77 12.36 -21.13
CA PHE A 367 -22.56 12.42 -21.95
C PHE A 367 -22.83 12.00 -23.40
N THR A 368 -22.34 12.80 -24.35
CA THR A 368 -22.49 12.56 -25.80
C THR A 368 -21.15 12.37 -26.53
N SER A 369 -20.04 12.38 -25.80
CA SER A 369 -18.70 12.26 -26.37
C SER A 369 -17.76 11.48 -25.46
N ASN A 370 -16.81 10.78 -26.09
CA ASN A 370 -15.73 10.10 -25.39
C ASN A 370 -14.52 11.05 -25.34
N LEU A 371 -14.14 11.47 -24.13
CA LEU A 371 -12.97 12.31 -23.91
C LEU A 371 -11.79 11.47 -23.40
N PRO A 372 -10.55 11.93 -23.58
CA PRO A 372 -9.40 11.28 -22.93
C PRO A 372 -9.60 11.19 -21.41
N TRP A 373 -9.39 10.00 -20.84
CA TRP A 373 -9.63 9.73 -19.42
C TRP A 373 -8.78 10.60 -18.47
N VAL A 374 -7.62 11.06 -18.92
CA VAL A 374 -6.73 11.98 -18.20
C VAL A 374 -7.26 13.40 -18.13
N THR A 375 -8.34 13.73 -18.84
CA THR A 375 -8.94 15.08 -18.79
C THR A 375 -9.39 15.35 -17.36
N PRO A 376 -8.96 16.49 -16.75
CA PRO A 376 -9.34 16.78 -15.38
C PRO A 376 -10.85 16.69 -15.18
N ALA A 377 -11.28 15.84 -14.26
CA ALA A 377 -12.67 15.39 -14.21
C ALA A 377 -13.72 16.51 -14.17
N PRO A 378 -13.54 17.62 -13.43
CA PRO A 378 -14.48 18.75 -13.49
C PRO A 378 -14.60 19.36 -14.89
N ILE A 379 -13.51 19.41 -15.65
CA ILE A 379 -13.49 19.90 -17.03
C ILE A 379 -14.09 18.84 -17.98
N GLY A 380 -13.73 17.57 -17.80
CA GLY A 380 -14.26 16.45 -18.58
C GLY A 380 -15.78 16.31 -18.46
N LEU A 381 -16.33 16.54 -17.26
CA LEU A 381 -17.77 16.61 -17.02
C LEU A 381 -18.43 17.69 -17.89
N LEU A 382 -17.90 18.91 -17.87
CA LEU A 382 -18.45 20.05 -18.62
C LEU A 382 -18.36 19.83 -20.13
N LEU A 383 -17.19 19.42 -20.62
CA LEU A 383 -16.96 19.14 -22.03
C LEU A 383 -17.85 18.00 -22.53
N GLY A 384 -17.90 16.90 -21.79
CA GLY A 384 -18.59 15.67 -22.19
C GLY A 384 -20.10 15.80 -22.23
N THR A 385 -20.64 16.77 -21.49
CA THR A 385 -22.07 17.11 -21.42
C THR A 385 -22.40 18.44 -22.13
N ASN A 386 -21.55 18.93 -23.03
CA ASN A 386 -21.80 20.09 -23.88
C ASN A 386 -22.04 21.42 -23.13
N PHE A 387 -21.35 21.65 -22.01
CA PHE A 387 -21.39 22.93 -21.25
C PHE A 387 -22.79 23.38 -20.82
N GLN A 388 -23.69 22.43 -20.54
CA GLN A 388 -25.01 22.77 -20.01
C GLN A 388 -24.88 23.47 -18.65
N VAL A 389 -25.79 24.42 -18.36
CA VAL A 389 -25.80 25.15 -17.07
C VAL A 389 -25.89 24.18 -15.89
N LEU A 390 -26.72 23.13 -16.01
CA LEU A 390 -26.86 22.09 -15.00
C LEU A 390 -25.55 21.31 -14.75
N SER A 391 -24.69 21.16 -15.77
CA SER A 391 -23.38 20.52 -15.63
C SER A 391 -22.42 21.32 -14.75
N PHE A 392 -22.44 22.65 -14.82
CA PHE A 392 -21.65 23.51 -13.93
C PHE A 392 -22.10 23.38 -12.47
N ILE A 393 -23.42 23.37 -12.27
CA ILE A 393 -24.01 23.18 -10.94
C ILE A 393 -23.63 21.80 -10.39
N LEU A 394 -23.75 20.76 -11.21
CA LEU A 394 -23.38 19.40 -10.82
C LEU A 394 -21.89 19.30 -10.46
N ALA A 395 -20.98 19.86 -11.26
CA ALA A 395 -19.55 19.79 -10.99
C ALA A 395 -19.18 20.37 -9.61
N VAL A 396 -19.74 21.54 -9.27
CA VAL A 396 -19.53 22.16 -7.95
C VAL A 396 -20.18 21.32 -6.84
N LEU A 397 -21.38 20.79 -7.07
CA LEU A 397 -22.08 19.96 -6.10
C LEU A 397 -21.32 18.67 -5.80
N LEU A 398 -20.81 17.96 -6.81
CA LEU A 398 -20.03 16.73 -6.64
C LEU A 398 -18.79 17.01 -5.78
N ILE A 399 -18.01 18.06 -6.10
CA ILE A 399 -16.83 18.43 -5.29
C ILE A 399 -17.23 18.72 -3.83
N ALA A 400 -18.32 19.46 -3.61
CA ALA A 400 -18.78 19.78 -2.26
C ALA A 400 -19.22 18.52 -1.49
N VAL A 401 -19.93 17.60 -2.15
CA VAL A 401 -20.38 16.33 -1.57
C VAL A 401 -19.21 15.41 -1.28
N ASP A 402 -18.25 15.29 -2.19
CA ASP A 402 -17.02 14.49 -2.00
C ASP A 402 -16.24 14.99 -0.78
N ILE A 403 -16.07 16.31 -0.64
CA ILE A 403 -15.46 16.92 0.55
C ILE A 403 -16.26 16.56 1.79
N ALA A 404 -17.59 16.71 1.77
CA ALA A 404 -18.44 16.43 2.92
C ALA A 404 -18.38 14.96 3.36
N ILE A 405 -18.28 14.01 2.42
CA ILE A 405 -18.18 12.58 2.69
C ILE A 405 -16.79 12.23 3.24
N TYR A 406 -15.71 12.67 2.59
CA TYR A 406 -14.36 12.27 2.98
C TYR A 406 -13.81 13.02 4.21
N TYR A 407 -14.18 14.29 4.40
CA TYR A 407 -13.66 15.15 5.47
C TYR A 407 -13.63 14.50 6.87
N PRO A 408 -14.72 13.90 7.39
CA PRO A 408 -14.69 13.28 8.72
C PRO A 408 -13.66 12.15 8.84
N PHE A 409 -13.47 11.36 7.78
CA PHE A 409 -12.53 10.24 7.78
C PHE A 409 -11.09 10.70 7.63
N VAL A 410 -10.85 11.71 6.78
CA VAL A 410 -9.53 12.36 6.65
C VAL A 410 -9.11 12.94 7.99
N LYS A 411 -10.02 13.60 8.72
CA LYS A 411 -9.73 14.15 10.04
C LYS A 411 -9.37 13.06 11.06
N VAL A 412 -10.15 11.99 11.15
CA VAL A 412 -9.87 10.85 12.05
C VAL A 412 -8.52 10.21 11.72
N TYR A 413 -8.23 10.00 10.43
CA TYR A 413 -6.97 9.43 10.00
C TYR A 413 -5.81 10.38 10.34
N ASP A 414 -5.94 11.66 10.06
CA ASP A 414 -4.90 12.65 10.36
C ASP A 414 -4.60 12.76 11.85
N GLU A 415 -5.61 12.70 12.71
CA GLU A 415 -5.42 12.67 14.16
C GLU A 415 -4.68 11.40 14.62
N GLN A 416 -4.94 10.24 14.00
CA GLN A 416 -4.19 9.02 14.26
C GLN A 416 -2.71 9.19 13.88
N ILE A 417 -2.44 9.75 12.69
CA ILE A 417 -1.06 9.92 12.21
C ILE A 417 -0.34 11.02 12.99
N LEU A 418 -1.03 12.08 13.36
CA LEU A 418 -0.47 13.15 14.20
C LEU A 418 -0.13 12.62 15.59
N ALA A 419 -0.96 11.74 16.17
CA ALA A 419 -0.66 11.08 17.43
C ALA A 419 0.57 10.15 17.30
N GLU A 420 0.69 9.41 16.19
CA GLU A 420 1.88 8.62 15.86
C GLU A 420 3.15 9.51 15.74
N GLU A 421 3.06 10.63 15.02
CA GLU A 421 4.16 11.59 14.87
C GLU A 421 4.56 12.23 16.20
N ALA A 422 3.59 12.65 17.02
CA ALA A 422 3.82 13.31 18.30
C ALA A 422 4.41 12.37 19.35
N SER A 423 3.96 11.11 19.37
CA SER A 423 4.49 10.09 20.28
C SER A 423 5.81 9.49 19.81
N GLY A 424 6.26 9.81 18.58
CA GLY A 424 7.37 9.14 17.93
C GLY A 424 7.10 7.64 17.72
N LYS A 425 5.85 7.16 17.84
CA LYS A 425 5.45 5.76 17.69
C LYS A 425 4.97 5.52 16.26
N SER A 426 5.64 4.64 15.52
CA SER A 426 5.10 4.10 14.26
C SER A 426 4.15 2.97 14.63
N GLY A 427 2.84 3.12 14.37
CA GLY A 427 1.80 2.10 14.17
C GLY A 427 1.62 0.89 15.13
N SER A 428 2.66 0.36 15.80
CA SER A 428 2.62 -0.89 16.56
C SER A 428 2.53 -0.74 18.08
N ASP A 429 2.77 0.46 18.63
CA ASP A 429 2.88 0.63 20.10
C ASP A 429 1.58 1.02 20.79
N ALA A 430 0.58 1.51 20.06
CA ALA A 430 -0.74 1.86 20.61
C ALA A 430 -1.50 0.64 21.19
N LEU A 431 -1.12 -0.57 20.76
CA LEU A 431 -1.67 -1.83 21.26
C LEU A 431 -1.03 -2.25 22.59
N LYS A 432 0.22 -1.86 22.85
CA LYS A 432 0.97 -2.24 24.05
C LYS A 432 0.55 -1.42 25.28
N GLU A 433 0.23 -0.14 25.07
CA GLU A 433 -0.21 0.77 26.14
C GLU A 433 -1.57 0.37 26.74
N LYS A 434 -2.49 -0.17 25.94
CA LYS A 434 -3.81 -0.63 26.43
C LYS A 434 -3.78 -2.01 27.09
N VAL A 435 -2.74 -2.81 26.83
CA VAL A 435 -2.50 -4.08 27.53
C VAL A 435 -1.84 -3.84 28.89
N ALA A 436 -0.95 -2.85 28.98
CA ALA A 436 -0.32 -2.42 30.23
C ALA A 436 -1.34 -1.83 31.23
N ALA A 437 -2.38 -1.14 30.74
CA ALA A 437 -3.43 -0.56 31.60
C ALA A 437 -4.29 -1.58 32.38
N ASN A 438 -4.16 -2.89 32.09
CA ASN A 438 -4.90 -3.96 32.76
C ASN A 438 -4.06 -4.76 33.78
N PHE A 439 -2.83 -4.36 34.08
CA PHE A 439 -1.98 -5.01 35.08
C PHE A 439 -1.58 -4.01 36.18
N ASP A 440 -1.88 -4.37 37.43
CA ASP A 440 -1.65 -3.54 38.63
C ASP A 440 -0.14 -3.34 38.89
N THR A 441 0.40 -2.21 38.46
CA THR A 441 1.83 -1.85 38.53
C THR A 441 2.29 -1.35 39.89
N LYS A 442 1.45 -1.38 40.94
CA LYS A 442 1.80 -0.85 42.28
C LYS A 442 2.97 -1.55 42.98
N LYS A 443 3.44 -2.70 42.50
CA LYS A 443 4.62 -3.40 43.04
C LYS A 443 5.94 -3.04 42.34
N ALA A 444 5.89 -2.43 41.15
CA ALA A 444 7.10 -2.05 40.41
C ALA A 444 7.63 -0.68 40.85
N ASP A 445 6.73 0.26 41.16
CA ASP A 445 7.08 1.64 41.52
C ASP A 445 7.76 1.74 42.91
N ALA A 446 7.42 0.84 43.84
CA ALA A 446 8.03 0.79 45.19
C ALA A 446 9.49 0.30 45.20
N ILE A 447 9.96 -0.31 44.12
CA ILE A 447 11.36 -0.78 44.00
C ILE A 447 12.25 0.35 43.46
N LEU A 448 11.69 1.29 42.70
CA LEU A 448 12.42 2.37 42.04
C LEU A 448 12.64 3.60 42.93
N GLU A 449 11.83 3.80 43.97
CA GLU A 449 12.01 4.91 44.93
C GLU A 449 13.21 4.73 45.89
N ASN A 450 13.83 3.55 45.96
CA ASN A 450 14.96 3.28 46.86
C ASN A 450 16.37 3.46 46.24
N ALA A 451 16.47 3.91 44.99
CA ALA A 451 17.77 4.06 44.31
C ALA A 451 18.04 5.52 43.90
N GLY A 452 18.22 6.37 44.91
CA GLY A 452 19.25 7.43 44.99
C GLY A 452 19.41 8.43 43.84
N ALA A 453 19.10 9.70 44.15
CA ALA A 453 19.61 10.89 43.49
C ALA A 453 21.13 11.08 43.74
N ALA A 454 21.89 11.50 42.71
CA ALA A 454 23.18 12.20 42.85
C ALA A 454 23.56 12.95 41.56
N ASP A 455 24.23 14.08 41.76
CA ASP A 455 24.47 15.22 40.89
C ASP A 455 25.38 15.05 39.65
N GLU A 456 25.25 16.05 38.77
CA GLU A 456 26.07 16.43 37.63
C GLU A 456 27.59 16.44 37.88
N LYS A 457 28.38 15.88 36.92
CA LYS A 457 29.74 16.33 36.58
C LYS A 457 30.21 15.78 35.21
N ALA A 458 31.03 16.56 34.54
CA ALA A 458 31.51 16.37 33.17
C ALA A 458 32.73 15.43 33.01
N ALA A 459 32.85 14.89 31.79
CA ALA A 459 34.05 14.41 31.05
C ALA A 459 34.69 13.05 31.40
N ASP A 460 34.58 12.08 30.47
CA ASP A 460 35.70 11.46 29.72
C ASP A 460 35.14 10.39 28.76
N SER A 461 35.47 10.46 27.46
CA SER A 461 34.96 9.52 26.44
C SER A 461 35.66 8.16 26.56
N SER A 462 34.95 7.13 27.02
CA SER A 462 35.47 5.79 27.30
C SER A 462 35.64 4.88 26.06
N ILE A 463 35.45 5.38 24.83
CA ILE A 463 35.49 4.59 23.60
C ILE A 463 36.88 4.71 22.94
N THR A 464 37.68 3.64 23.00
CA THR A 464 39.06 3.60 22.48
C THR A 464 39.20 2.97 21.08
N GLY A 465 38.12 2.46 20.48
CA GLY A 465 38.08 1.86 19.13
C GLY A 465 36.88 2.30 18.29
N GLN A 466 36.90 2.08 16.97
CA GLN A 466 35.80 2.48 16.09
C GLN A 466 34.51 1.69 16.42
N THR A 467 33.48 2.39 16.89
CA THR A 467 32.17 1.81 17.24
C THR A 467 31.16 2.08 16.13
N ASN A 468 30.74 1.01 15.45
CA ASN A 468 29.63 1.09 14.50
C ASN A 468 28.31 0.88 15.27
N VAL A 469 27.40 1.86 15.16
CA VAL A 469 26.10 1.90 15.82
C VAL A 469 24.99 1.69 14.79
N LEU A 470 24.12 0.72 15.00
CA LEU A 470 22.93 0.51 14.17
C LEU A 470 21.70 1.05 14.89
N VAL A 471 21.07 2.09 14.34
CA VAL A 471 19.79 2.58 14.84
C VAL A 471 18.68 1.86 14.08
N LEU A 472 17.82 1.13 14.80
CA LEU A 472 16.70 0.40 14.19
C LEU A 472 15.38 1.11 14.47
N CYS A 473 14.54 1.23 13.44
CA CYS A 473 13.15 1.63 13.58
C CYS A 473 12.23 0.80 12.68
N ALA A 474 10.93 1.08 12.62
CA ALA A 474 10.00 0.29 11.80
C ALA A 474 10.20 0.45 10.28
N GLY A 475 10.79 1.56 9.80
CA GLY A 475 10.81 1.88 8.36
C GLY A 475 11.97 2.79 7.89
N GLY A 476 13.12 2.77 8.55
CA GLY A 476 14.34 3.52 8.20
C GLY A 476 14.31 5.04 8.44
N GLY A 477 13.15 5.70 8.29
CA GLY A 477 13.03 7.16 8.35
C GLY A 477 13.37 7.76 9.73
N THR A 478 12.83 7.19 10.81
CA THR A 478 13.09 7.68 12.17
C THR A 478 14.48 7.28 12.69
N SER A 479 15.03 6.13 12.27
CA SER A 479 16.41 5.73 12.60
C SER A 479 17.44 6.64 11.94
N GLY A 480 17.13 7.18 10.75
CA GLY A 480 17.95 8.19 10.06
C GLY A 480 18.22 9.45 10.89
N LEU A 481 17.25 9.90 11.70
CA LEU A 481 17.39 11.12 12.49
C LEU A 481 18.49 11.00 13.55
N LEU A 482 18.48 9.92 14.35
CA LEU A 482 19.49 9.69 15.38
C LEU A 482 20.83 9.30 14.76
N ALA A 483 20.84 8.45 13.72
CA ALA A 483 22.08 8.08 13.03
C ALA A 483 22.80 9.30 12.45
N ASN A 484 22.06 10.24 11.84
CA ASN A 484 22.64 11.48 11.34
C ASN A 484 23.13 12.40 12.46
N ALA A 485 22.39 12.50 13.57
CA ALA A 485 22.81 13.28 14.74
C ALA A 485 24.13 12.73 15.33
N LEU A 486 24.23 11.40 15.49
CA LEU A 486 25.44 10.71 15.95
C LEU A 486 26.63 10.93 15.02
N ASN A 487 26.45 10.77 13.70
CA ASN A 487 27.53 10.99 12.73
C ASN A 487 28.02 12.44 12.72
N LYS A 488 27.09 13.41 12.82
CA LYS A 488 27.43 14.84 12.86
C LYS A 488 28.18 15.18 14.15
N ALA A 489 27.74 14.66 15.28
CA ALA A 489 28.39 14.86 16.56
C ALA A 489 29.77 14.19 16.60
N ALA A 490 29.89 12.96 16.10
CA ALA A 490 31.15 12.23 16.03
C ALA A 490 32.21 12.99 15.21
N ALA A 491 31.81 13.55 14.05
CA ALA A 491 32.69 14.39 13.24
C ALA A 491 33.07 15.71 13.93
N GLN A 492 32.14 16.31 14.67
CA GLN A 492 32.36 17.58 15.38
C GLN A 492 33.28 17.44 16.60
N TYR A 493 33.15 16.34 17.34
CA TYR A 493 33.85 16.12 18.61
C TYR A 493 35.00 15.09 18.50
N GLY A 494 35.29 14.58 17.30
CA GLY A 494 36.37 13.63 17.08
C GLY A 494 36.13 12.26 17.71
N ALA A 495 34.87 11.88 17.97
CA ALA A 495 34.54 10.59 18.57
C ALA A 495 34.61 9.47 17.52
N PRO A 496 35.17 8.29 17.83
CA PRO A 496 35.32 7.18 16.89
C PRO A 496 33.99 6.39 16.70
N VAL A 497 32.88 7.09 16.44
CA VAL A 497 31.54 6.51 16.28
C VAL A 497 31.06 6.70 14.84
N LYS A 498 30.54 5.62 14.22
CA LYS A 498 29.80 5.69 12.95
C LYS A 498 28.43 5.07 13.12
N ALA A 499 27.39 5.80 12.79
CA ALA A 499 26.02 5.34 12.92
C ALA A 499 25.37 5.07 11.55
N ALA A 500 24.61 3.98 11.45
CA ALA A 500 23.79 3.66 10.30
C ALA A 500 22.32 3.52 10.72
N ALA A 501 21.41 3.82 9.80
CA ALA A 501 19.98 3.64 9.98
C ALA A 501 19.52 2.35 9.33
N GLY A 502 18.71 1.58 10.05
CA GLY A 502 18.10 0.35 9.56
C GLY A 502 16.62 0.25 9.91
N SER A 503 15.95 -0.70 9.28
CA SER A 503 14.60 -1.11 9.64
C SER A 503 14.60 -2.45 10.36
N TYR A 504 13.75 -2.56 11.39
CA TYR A 504 13.49 -3.81 12.06
C TYR A 504 12.88 -4.81 11.07
N GLY A 505 13.47 -6.00 10.97
CA GLY A 505 13.17 -7.01 9.95
C GLY A 505 14.15 -7.04 8.76
N ALA A 506 14.84 -5.94 8.43
CA ALA A 506 15.85 -5.91 7.36
C ALA A 506 17.30 -5.86 7.87
N HIS A 507 17.50 -5.81 9.18
CA HIS A 507 18.80 -5.62 9.82
C HIS A 507 19.59 -6.92 10.05
N ARG A 508 18.94 -8.08 9.87
CA ARG A 508 19.48 -9.38 10.27
C ARG A 508 20.79 -9.74 9.58
N GLU A 509 20.91 -9.42 8.29
CA GLU A 509 22.13 -9.73 7.50
C GLU A 509 23.29 -8.76 7.79
N ILE A 510 22.99 -7.57 8.32
CA ILE A 510 23.99 -6.52 8.57
C ILE A 510 24.40 -6.43 10.04
N LEU A 511 23.66 -7.06 10.95
CA LEU A 511 23.90 -7.05 12.41
C LEU A 511 25.37 -7.29 12.80
N PRO A 512 26.09 -8.29 12.24
CA PRO A 512 27.48 -8.57 12.62
C PRO A 512 28.48 -7.43 12.38
N GLN A 513 28.09 -6.38 11.64
CA GLN A 513 28.95 -5.23 11.33
C GLN A 513 28.96 -4.16 12.44
N TYR A 514 28.12 -4.31 13.46
CA TYR A 514 27.86 -3.29 14.48
C TYR A 514 28.25 -3.76 15.88
N GLN A 515 28.64 -2.83 16.74
CA GLN A 515 29.02 -3.08 18.14
C GLN A 515 27.91 -2.64 19.12
N LEU A 516 27.02 -1.76 18.69
CA LEU A 516 25.85 -1.32 19.44
C LEU A 516 24.63 -1.25 18.51
N VAL A 517 23.50 -1.79 18.97
CA VAL A 517 22.19 -1.57 18.36
C VAL A 517 21.37 -0.67 19.27
N ILE A 518 20.83 0.41 18.71
CA ILE A 518 19.89 1.30 19.39
C ILE A 518 18.52 1.10 18.78
N LEU A 519 17.58 0.62 19.59
CA LEU A 519 16.18 0.53 19.20
C LEU A 519 15.50 1.88 19.40
N ALA A 520 15.02 2.43 18.29
CA ALA A 520 14.10 3.55 18.33
C ALA A 520 12.79 3.12 19.01
N PRO A 521 12.01 4.05 19.58
CA PRO A 521 10.84 3.73 20.41
C PRO A 521 9.85 2.78 19.72
N GLN A 522 9.71 2.92 18.39
CA GLN A 522 8.77 2.15 17.58
C GLN A 522 9.04 0.64 17.56
N VAL A 523 10.29 0.26 17.81
CA VAL A 523 10.76 -1.15 17.80
C VAL A 523 11.41 -1.53 19.12
N ALA A 524 11.47 -0.62 20.10
CA ALA A 524 11.89 -0.89 21.48
C ALA A 524 11.08 -2.01 22.11
N SER A 525 9.87 -2.20 21.62
CA SER A 525 8.96 -3.24 22.07
C SER A 525 9.35 -4.65 21.58
N ASN A 526 10.37 -4.75 20.72
CA ASN A 526 11.07 -5.97 20.31
C ASN A 526 12.43 -6.11 21.02
N TYR A 527 12.63 -5.43 22.16
CA TYR A 527 13.93 -5.44 22.87
C TYR A 527 14.38 -6.83 23.27
N GLU A 528 13.50 -7.68 23.78
CA GLU A 528 13.86 -9.05 24.14
C GLU A 528 14.24 -9.88 22.90
N ASP A 529 13.53 -9.70 21.78
CA ASP A 529 13.84 -10.36 20.50
C ASP A 529 15.23 -9.93 20.00
N MET A 530 15.48 -8.62 20.02
CA MET A 530 16.76 -8.05 19.64
C MET A 530 17.87 -8.47 20.58
N LYS A 531 17.59 -8.57 21.88
CA LYS A 531 18.56 -8.98 22.88
C LYS A 531 19.02 -10.41 22.62
N ALA A 532 18.09 -11.30 22.30
CA ALA A 532 18.44 -12.66 21.89
C ALA A 532 19.29 -12.70 20.60
N GLU A 533 19.08 -11.78 19.65
CA GLU A 533 19.89 -11.66 18.43
C GLU A 533 21.27 -11.02 18.70
N THR A 534 21.33 -9.97 19.51
CA THR A 534 22.56 -9.22 19.81
C THR A 534 23.47 -9.93 20.82
N ASP A 535 22.92 -10.58 21.84
CA ASP A 535 23.69 -11.32 22.85
C ASP A 535 24.48 -12.48 22.20
N LYS A 536 23.88 -13.15 21.20
CA LYS A 536 24.54 -14.20 20.39
C LYS A 536 25.75 -13.69 19.61
N LEU A 537 25.75 -12.41 19.27
CA LEU A 537 26.79 -11.76 18.47
C LEU A 537 27.74 -10.91 19.33
N GLY A 538 27.54 -10.87 20.65
CA GLY A 538 28.30 -9.99 21.56
C GLY A 538 28.07 -8.49 21.33
N ILE A 539 26.93 -8.14 20.73
CA ILE A 539 26.56 -6.76 20.39
C ILE A 539 25.81 -6.14 21.57
N LYS A 540 26.16 -4.92 21.97
CA LYS A 540 25.41 -4.20 23.01
C LYS A 540 24.04 -3.78 22.44
N LEU A 541 23.01 -3.81 23.27
CA LEU A 541 21.67 -3.40 22.89
C LEU A 541 21.16 -2.33 23.84
N ALA A 542 20.71 -1.22 23.28
CA ALA A 542 20.02 -0.17 23.98
C ALA A 542 18.64 0.04 23.39
N LYS A 543 17.66 0.35 24.24
CA LYS A 543 16.36 0.89 23.81
C LYS A 543 16.26 2.33 24.25
N THR A 544 15.47 3.09 23.51
CA THR A 544 15.20 4.50 23.81
C THR A 544 13.71 4.69 23.99
N GLU A 545 13.35 5.57 24.93
CA GLU A 545 11.97 6.03 25.09
C GLU A 545 11.66 7.20 24.16
N GLY A 546 10.37 7.50 23.94
CA GLY A 546 9.94 8.54 23.00
C GLY A 546 10.61 9.89 23.23
N ALA A 547 10.56 10.41 24.47
CA ALA A 547 11.16 11.69 24.83
C ALA A 547 12.70 11.64 24.77
N GLN A 548 13.30 10.56 25.25
CA GLN A 548 14.75 10.35 25.24
C GLN A 548 15.28 10.33 23.80
N TYR A 549 14.65 9.57 22.90
CA TYR A 549 15.05 9.49 21.50
C TYR A 549 15.00 10.85 20.80
N ILE A 550 13.92 11.62 21.01
CA ILE A 550 13.79 12.97 20.45
C ILE A 550 14.92 13.88 20.95
N ASN A 551 15.24 13.83 22.24
CA ASN A 551 16.34 14.61 22.81
C ASN A 551 17.68 14.22 22.17
N LEU A 552 17.97 12.92 22.06
CA LEU A 552 19.20 12.41 21.41
C LEU A 552 19.29 12.81 19.93
N THR A 553 18.16 12.98 19.22
CA THR A 553 18.19 13.49 17.83
C THR A 553 18.51 14.98 17.71
N ARG A 554 18.35 15.75 18.79
CA ARG A 554 18.54 17.22 18.83
C ARG A 554 19.82 17.62 19.54
N ASP A 555 20.26 16.82 20.50
CA ASP A 555 21.48 16.98 21.26
C ASP A 555 22.49 15.90 20.85
N GLY A 556 23.38 16.26 19.93
CA GLY A 556 24.42 15.35 19.44
C GLY A 556 25.44 14.96 20.50
N GLN A 557 25.70 15.81 21.50
CA GLN A 557 26.65 15.49 22.57
C GLN A 557 26.02 14.51 23.56
N GLY A 558 24.74 14.71 23.90
CA GLY A 558 23.93 13.74 24.64
C GLY A 558 23.81 12.39 23.91
N ALA A 559 23.71 12.41 22.58
CA ALA A 559 23.69 11.18 21.77
C ALA A 559 24.99 10.37 21.87
N LEU A 560 26.15 11.04 21.83
CA LEU A 560 27.45 10.38 22.02
C LEU A 560 27.61 9.85 23.45
N ALA A 561 27.23 10.66 24.46
CA ALA A 561 27.27 10.23 25.86
C ALA A 561 26.40 9.00 26.11
N PHE A 562 25.22 8.94 25.49
CA PHE A 562 24.34 7.78 25.56
C PHE A 562 24.98 6.52 24.96
N VAL A 563 25.71 6.66 23.84
CA VAL A 563 26.47 5.54 23.25
C VAL A 563 27.58 5.09 24.20
N GLU A 564 28.36 6.02 24.76
CA GLU A 564 29.43 5.73 25.72
C GLU A 564 28.92 4.99 26.96
N GLU A 565 27.75 5.37 27.47
CA GLU A 565 27.12 4.73 28.62
C GLU A 565 26.84 3.24 28.39
N GLN A 566 26.54 2.81 27.16
CA GLN A 566 26.28 1.39 26.86
C GLN A 566 27.53 0.50 26.91
N PHE A 567 28.71 1.13 26.93
CA PHE A 567 30.01 0.46 27.01
C PHE A 567 30.69 0.65 28.37
N LYS A 568 30.06 1.33 29.32
CA LYS A 568 30.50 1.35 30.72
C LYS A 568 29.95 0.09 31.39
N ASP A 569 30.82 -0.65 32.08
CA ASP A 569 30.49 -1.93 32.74
C ASP A 569 29.53 -1.76 33.93
#